data_AF-A0A1W0XE13-F1
#
_entry.id   AF-A0A1W0XE13-F1
#
_cell.length_a   1.000
_cell.length_b   1.000
_cell.length_c   1.000
_cell.angle_alpha   90.00
_cell.angle_beta   90.00
_cell.angle_gamma   90.00
#
_symmetry.space_group_name_H-M   'P 1'
#
loop_
_entity.id
_entity.type
_entity.pdbx_description
1 polymer ?
#
loop_
_entity_poly.entity_id
_entity_poly.type
_entity_poly.pdbx_seq_one_letter_code
_entity_poly.pdbx_strand_id
1 'polypeptide(L)'
;MTTHRKRSTTGQIVIVMTSLSICWSFAGSNPLVVTFVTIGVYGERAAGPAVEAAAQTVNRKYSPNLIANVDVVFAPFSKDCEEFADNIANLAARNYYERVLSPGALKIYIGPTCIPDAEAVSIAALMTELNVVFASMVGTDSRISDKTAFPTTITSSPTQHVVLIRGFRALLAAYKWTIIHLICDDSGGVAYYRAICRSFQVPGALGVAVRVHSEIINSASSPPMDVDRVLGRAAAASRVIFLSMHMPLARHFMVHAKRSNMTTADYVYFCSWPNVSPSFPEMRWRMGDDSDTDAWEAFRQLLIITFETYRSLPLQDDAFARNRSANAYNYTYGQTQRAISWINGIPPSGMPGVCGFDGKSCPPRGSSSDVWAAVIGAALGLLIGAETFRRVLAYVTAYDRWWHLSENKLVARAHVEDVYTYYHNRK
;
A
#
# COMPACT_ATOMS: atom_id res chain seq x y z
N MET A 1 -4.27 -5.09 76.37
CA MET A 1 -3.70 -6.00 75.36
C MET A 1 -3.70 -5.28 74.02
N THR A 2 -2.62 -4.54 73.77
CA THR A 2 -1.57 -4.79 72.77
C THR A 2 -1.83 -4.09 71.43
N THR A 3 -1.52 -2.79 71.46
CA THR A 3 -1.22 -1.91 70.32
C THR A 3 0.07 -2.36 69.62
N HIS A 4 0.03 -2.60 68.31
CA HIS A 4 1.23 -2.74 67.49
C HIS A 4 1.29 -1.65 66.40
N ARG A 5 2.34 -0.84 66.52
CA ARG A 5 2.73 0.31 65.70
C ARG A 5 3.56 -0.21 64.51
N LYS A 6 3.11 -0.05 63.27
CA LYS A 6 3.93 -0.31 62.07
C LYS A 6 4.84 0.89 61.80
N ARG A 7 6.16 0.66 61.85
CA ARG A 7 7.21 1.61 61.47
C ARG A 7 7.25 1.79 59.95
N SER A 8 7.48 3.04 59.55
CA SER A 8 7.78 3.48 58.19
C SER A 8 9.12 2.91 57.69
N THR A 9 9.10 2.33 56.49
CA THR A 9 10.27 1.93 55.68
C THR A 9 10.27 2.69 54.35
N THR A 10 9.92 3.98 54.38
CA THR A 10 9.87 4.84 53.19
C THR A 10 11.23 5.46 52.84
N GLY A 11 12.31 5.12 53.57
CA GLY A 11 13.62 5.79 53.47
C GLY A 11 14.72 5.09 52.66
N GLN A 12 14.52 3.85 52.17
CA GLN A 12 15.60 3.11 51.48
C GLN A 12 15.35 2.83 49.98
N ILE A 13 14.15 3.11 49.45
CA ILE A 13 13.85 2.87 48.03
C ILE A 13 14.29 4.05 47.14
N VAL A 14 14.46 5.25 47.71
CA VAL A 14 14.77 6.47 46.95
C VAL A 14 16.25 6.58 46.57
N ILE A 15 17.16 5.89 47.27
CA ILE A 15 18.62 5.99 47.01
C ILE A 15 19.11 5.00 45.94
N VAL A 16 18.36 3.90 45.70
CA VAL A 16 18.77 2.86 44.73
C VAL A 16 18.27 3.15 43.31
N MET A 17 17.17 3.90 43.15
CA MET A 17 16.68 4.26 41.80
C MET A 17 17.45 5.42 41.16
N THR A 18 18.06 6.32 41.94
CA THR A 18 18.88 7.41 41.39
C THR A 18 20.27 6.95 40.95
N SER A 19 20.78 5.83 41.47
CA SER A 19 22.09 5.28 41.08
C SER A 19 22.04 4.37 39.84
N LEU A 20 20.87 3.80 39.48
CA LEU A 20 20.71 3.01 38.25
C LEU A 20 20.34 3.85 37.02
N SER A 21 19.70 5.01 37.18
CA SER A 21 19.45 5.94 36.05
C SER A 21 20.69 6.72 35.61
N ILE A 22 21.75 6.78 36.41
CA ILE A 22 22.99 7.50 36.07
C ILE A 22 24.04 6.58 35.41
N CYS A 23 23.99 5.26 35.61
CA CYS A 23 24.91 4.32 34.96
C CYS A 23 24.57 4.02 33.49
N TRP A 24 23.40 4.41 32.99
CA TRP A 24 23.05 4.28 31.57
C TRP A 24 23.33 5.54 30.74
N SER A 25 23.76 6.63 31.36
CA SER A 25 23.95 7.92 30.68
C SER A 25 25.33 8.12 30.04
N PHE A 26 26.28 7.17 30.14
CA PHE A 26 27.67 7.45 29.73
C PHE A 26 28.46 6.28 29.10
N ALA A 27 27.81 5.23 28.62
CA ALA A 27 28.46 4.35 27.65
C ALA A 27 28.03 4.85 26.27
N GLY A 28 28.93 5.55 25.56
CA GLY A 28 28.70 6.07 24.21
C GLY A 28 28.33 4.96 23.24
N SER A 29 27.06 4.56 23.22
CA SER A 29 26.54 3.61 22.27
C SER A 29 26.66 4.23 20.90
N ASN A 30 27.40 3.57 20.01
CA ASN A 30 27.49 3.98 18.62
C ASN A 30 26.06 4.18 18.07
N PRO A 31 25.85 5.23 17.26
CA PRO A 31 24.53 5.49 16.67
C PRO A 31 24.07 4.28 15.87
N LEU A 32 22.78 3.94 15.95
CA LEU A 32 22.21 2.95 15.04
C LEU A 32 22.18 3.58 13.65
N VAL A 33 22.97 3.03 12.72
CA VAL A 33 23.00 3.51 11.32
C VAL A 33 22.16 2.57 10.48
N VAL A 34 21.15 3.11 9.80
CA VAL A 34 20.27 2.39 8.88
C VAL A 34 20.37 3.04 7.51
N THR A 35 20.72 2.26 6.50
CA THR A 35 20.71 2.69 5.11
C THR A 35 19.49 2.09 4.41
N PHE A 36 18.56 2.94 4.00
CA PHE A 36 17.44 2.59 3.15
C PHE A 36 17.92 2.55 1.70
N VAL A 37 17.85 1.38 1.08
CA VAL A 37 18.21 1.20 -0.33
C VAL A 37 16.92 1.21 -1.14
N THR A 38 16.66 2.28 -1.88
CA THR A 38 15.52 2.34 -2.80
C THR A 38 15.95 1.70 -4.11
N ILE A 39 15.14 0.77 -4.63
CA ILE A 39 15.34 0.19 -5.95
C ILE A 39 14.06 0.35 -6.75
N GLY A 40 14.17 0.93 -7.94
CA GLY A 40 13.03 1.13 -8.81
C GLY A 40 13.39 1.63 -10.21
N VAL A 41 12.36 1.72 -11.05
CA VAL A 41 12.40 2.35 -12.39
C VAL A 41 11.55 3.60 -12.44
N TYR A 42 11.78 4.42 -13.48
CA TYR A 42 11.05 5.58 -14.02
C TYR A 42 10.30 6.51 -13.03
N GLY A 43 9.46 5.96 -12.15
CA GLY A 43 8.80 6.63 -11.02
C GLY A 43 9.66 6.87 -9.77
N GLU A 44 10.90 6.36 -9.67
CA GLU A 44 11.79 6.71 -8.54
C GLU A 44 12.11 8.21 -8.47
N ARG A 45 12.00 8.96 -9.57
CA ARG A 45 12.10 10.42 -9.53
C ARG A 45 11.05 11.09 -8.64
N ALA A 46 9.91 10.41 -8.42
CA ALA A 46 8.88 10.82 -7.49
C ALA A 46 9.04 10.15 -6.11
N ALA A 47 9.33 8.84 -6.07
CA ALA A 47 9.38 8.08 -4.82
C ALA A 47 10.67 8.30 -4.00
N GLY A 48 11.83 8.36 -4.65
CA GLY A 48 13.15 8.53 -4.00
C GLY A 48 13.22 9.79 -3.12
N PRO A 49 12.84 10.97 -3.63
CA PRO A 49 12.77 12.21 -2.84
C PRO A 49 11.93 12.11 -1.58
N ALA A 50 10.88 11.30 -1.57
CA ALA A 50 10.06 11.12 -0.39
C ALA A 50 10.69 10.18 0.64
N VAL A 51 11.43 9.17 0.20
CA VAL A 51 12.25 8.34 1.10
C VAL A 51 13.38 9.19 1.72
N GLU A 52 14.02 10.05 0.93
CA GLU A 52 15.01 11.02 1.42
C GLU A 52 14.39 12.00 2.44
N ALA A 53 13.19 12.52 2.17
CA ALA A 53 12.46 13.39 3.10
C ALA A 53 12.15 12.68 4.43
N ALA A 54 11.72 11.43 4.35
CA ALA A 54 11.47 10.60 5.52
C ALA A 54 12.74 10.35 6.33
N ALA A 55 13.85 10.01 5.67
CA ALA A 55 15.15 9.84 6.32
C ALA A 55 15.64 11.12 7.00
N GLN A 56 15.49 12.28 6.35
CA GLN A 56 15.84 13.56 6.97
C GLN A 56 14.97 13.86 8.20
N THR A 57 13.68 13.55 8.14
CA THR A 57 12.77 13.69 9.29
C THR A 57 13.17 12.79 10.45
N VAL A 58 13.58 11.55 10.16
CA VAL A 58 14.14 10.62 11.15
C VAL A 58 15.41 11.20 11.78
N ASN A 59 16.34 11.68 10.96
CA ASN A 59 17.61 12.25 11.44
C ASN A 59 17.37 13.48 12.33
N ARG A 60 16.47 14.39 11.94
CA ARG A 60 16.13 15.57 12.74
C ARG A 60 15.54 15.20 14.10
N LYS A 61 14.75 14.11 14.16
CA LYS A 61 14.03 13.71 15.37
C LYS A 61 14.84 12.82 16.31
N TYR A 62 15.71 11.95 15.76
CA TYR A 62 16.33 10.88 16.52
C TYR A 62 17.86 10.94 16.56
N SER A 63 18.50 11.90 15.88
CA SER A 63 19.94 12.14 16.02
C SER A 63 20.31 12.59 17.45
N PRO A 64 21.45 12.14 18.01
CA PRO A 64 22.47 11.30 17.37
C PRO A 64 22.19 9.80 17.45
N ASN A 65 21.14 9.34 18.11
CA ASN A 65 20.95 7.92 18.44
C ASN A 65 20.59 7.04 17.23
N LEU A 66 19.95 7.61 16.21
CA LEU A 66 19.59 6.94 14.95
C LEU A 66 19.96 7.83 13.78
N ILE A 67 20.69 7.25 12.81
CA ILE A 67 21.07 7.89 11.56
C ILE A 67 20.48 7.07 10.42
N ALA A 68 19.59 7.68 9.65
CA ALA A 68 19.00 7.17 8.44
C ALA A 68 19.73 7.74 7.21
N ASN A 69 20.34 6.86 6.43
CA ASN A 69 20.90 7.16 5.12
C ASN A 69 19.98 6.61 4.02
N VAL A 70 20.08 7.17 2.83
CA VAL A 70 19.36 6.67 1.64
C VAL A 70 20.37 6.41 0.54
N ASP A 71 20.31 5.23 -0.05
CA ASP A 71 21.03 4.85 -1.26
C ASP A 71 19.99 4.54 -2.35
N VAL A 72 20.19 5.07 -3.55
CA VAL A 72 19.23 4.94 -4.65
C VAL A 72 19.85 4.11 -5.75
N VAL A 73 19.26 2.95 -6.03
CA VAL A 73 19.69 2.01 -7.07
C VAL A 73 18.74 2.14 -8.24
N PHE A 74 19.13 3.00 -9.18
CA PHE A 74 18.35 3.29 -10.37
C PHE A 74 18.86 2.52 -11.58
N ALA A 75 17.95 1.89 -12.32
CA ALA A 75 18.22 1.29 -13.63
C ALA A 75 17.65 2.18 -14.75
N PRO A 76 18.43 3.12 -15.31
CA PRO A 76 17.94 4.07 -16.30
C PRO A 76 17.54 3.43 -17.64
N PHE A 77 17.98 2.19 -17.90
CA PHE A 77 17.83 1.53 -19.18
C PHE A 77 16.54 0.71 -19.32
N SER A 78 15.93 0.31 -18.20
CA SER A 78 14.70 -0.47 -18.24
C SER A 78 13.53 0.41 -18.69
N LYS A 79 13.05 0.16 -19.90
CA LYS A 79 11.99 0.99 -20.52
C LYS A 79 10.60 0.60 -20.06
N ASP A 80 10.43 -0.64 -19.65
CA ASP A 80 9.20 -1.15 -19.10
C ASP A 80 9.45 -1.88 -17.78
N CYS A 81 8.33 -2.18 -17.14
CA CYS A 81 8.32 -2.76 -15.81
C CYS A 81 8.56 -4.27 -15.80
N GLU A 82 8.41 -4.93 -16.94
CA GLU A 82 8.68 -6.37 -17.07
C GLU A 82 10.19 -6.59 -17.08
N GLU A 83 10.91 -5.82 -17.91
CA GLU A 83 12.37 -5.82 -17.94
C GLU A 83 12.96 -5.49 -16.56
N PHE A 84 12.35 -4.57 -15.83
CA PHE A 84 12.79 -4.26 -14.48
C PHE A 84 12.52 -5.39 -13.49
N ALA A 85 11.34 -6.02 -13.56
CA ALA A 85 10.97 -7.14 -12.71
C ALA A 85 11.95 -8.31 -12.86
N ASP A 86 12.44 -8.54 -14.08
CA ASP A 86 13.44 -9.57 -14.35
C ASP A 86 14.83 -9.25 -13.79
N ASN A 87 15.15 -7.95 -13.62
CA ASN A 87 16.47 -7.49 -13.20
C ASN A 87 16.57 -7.04 -11.74
N ILE A 88 15.46 -6.82 -11.03
CA ILE A 88 15.46 -6.19 -9.70
C ILE A 88 16.32 -6.97 -8.68
N ALA A 89 16.24 -8.31 -8.68
CA ALA A 89 17.01 -9.14 -7.76
C ALA A 89 18.51 -9.03 -8.03
N ASN A 90 18.91 -8.96 -9.31
CA ASN A 90 20.31 -8.76 -9.69
C ASN A 90 20.82 -7.38 -9.24
N LEU A 91 20.03 -6.31 -9.45
CA LEU A 91 20.38 -4.96 -8.99
C LEU A 91 20.52 -4.90 -7.46
N ALA A 92 19.58 -5.54 -6.74
CA ALA A 92 19.61 -5.61 -5.29
C ALA A 92 20.83 -6.39 -4.78
N ALA A 93 21.10 -7.56 -5.36
CA ALA A 93 22.26 -8.38 -5.01
C ALA A 93 23.57 -7.63 -5.27
N ARG A 94 23.69 -6.99 -6.44
CA ARG A 94 24.87 -6.18 -6.78
C ARG A 94 25.10 -5.06 -5.77
N ASN A 95 24.05 -4.29 -5.43
CA ASN A 95 24.16 -3.27 -4.39
C ASN A 95 24.53 -3.90 -3.03
N TYR A 96 23.95 -5.04 -2.68
CA TYR A 96 24.21 -5.71 -1.41
C TYR A 96 25.69 -6.05 -1.25
N TYR A 97 26.29 -6.71 -2.25
CA TYR A 97 27.67 -7.20 -2.21
C TYR A 97 28.72 -6.14 -2.53
N GLU A 98 28.45 -5.19 -3.44
CA GLU A 98 29.46 -4.20 -3.85
C GLU A 98 29.52 -3.00 -2.88
N ARG A 99 28.41 -2.62 -2.24
CA ARG A 99 28.36 -1.46 -1.34
C ARG A 99 28.57 -1.89 0.10
N VAL A 100 29.83 -1.93 0.53
CA VAL A 100 30.18 -2.22 1.93
C VAL A 100 29.73 -1.05 2.82
N LEU A 101 28.91 -1.34 3.84
CA LEU A 101 28.56 -0.35 4.84
C LEU A 101 29.59 -0.31 5.97
N SER A 102 29.56 0.77 6.76
CA SER A 102 30.31 0.84 8.02
C SER A 102 29.93 -0.34 8.95
N PRO A 103 30.88 -0.89 9.72
CA PRO A 103 30.59 -1.97 10.66
C PRO A 103 29.40 -1.64 11.58
N GLY A 104 28.42 -2.54 11.64
CA GLY A 104 27.21 -2.40 12.46
C GLY A 104 26.06 -1.61 11.81
N ALA A 105 26.24 -1.07 10.60
CA ALA A 105 25.14 -0.44 9.86
C ALA A 105 24.22 -1.49 9.22
N LEU A 106 22.92 -1.19 9.18
CA LEU A 106 21.88 -2.07 8.62
C LEU A 106 21.46 -1.61 7.22
N LYS A 107 21.14 -2.55 6.32
CA LYS A 107 20.44 -2.27 5.06
C LYS A 107 18.97 -2.62 5.19
N ILE A 108 18.11 -1.77 4.64
CA ILE A 108 16.69 -2.08 4.42
C ILE A 108 16.38 -1.75 2.97
N TYR A 109 15.90 -2.73 2.22
CA TYR A 109 15.53 -2.52 0.82
C TYR A 109 14.08 -2.05 0.73
N ILE A 110 13.85 -1.03 -0.10
CA ILE A 110 12.54 -0.43 -0.37
C ILE A 110 12.30 -0.46 -1.88
N GLY A 111 11.15 -0.99 -2.29
CA GLY A 111 10.77 -1.31 -3.67
C GLY A 111 9.86 -2.54 -3.63
N PRO A 112 9.28 -3.08 -4.71
CA PRO A 112 9.20 -2.58 -6.06
C PRO A 112 8.26 -1.40 -6.26
N THR A 113 8.37 -0.80 -7.45
CA THR A 113 7.48 0.27 -7.91
C THR A 113 6.54 -0.14 -9.04
N CYS A 114 6.66 -1.33 -9.66
CA CYS A 114 5.89 -1.58 -10.87
C CYS A 114 5.05 -2.86 -10.98
N ILE A 115 5.63 -4.07 -11.01
CA ILE A 115 4.83 -5.31 -11.20
C ILE A 115 4.83 -6.16 -9.93
N PRO A 116 3.73 -6.21 -9.17
CA PRO A 116 3.68 -6.94 -7.90
C PRO A 116 4.06 -8.41 -8.02
N ASP A 117 3.63 -9.09 -9.09
CA ASP A 117 3.63 -10.54 -9.14
C ASP A 117 5.05 -11.15 -9.33
N ALA A 118 5.88 -10.53 -10.16
CA ALA A 118 7.23 -11.02 -10.43
C ALA A 118 8.28 -10.28 -9.59
N GLU A 119 8.22 -8.95 -9.58
CA GLU A 119 9.25 -8.10 -9.00
C GLU A 119 9.33 -8.28 -7.47
N ALA A 120 8.18 -8.20 -6.79
CA ALA A 120 8.13 -8.28 -5.32
C ALA A 120 8.54 -9.65 -4.80
N VAL A 121 8.14 -10.72 -5.50
CA VAL A 121 8.45 -12.10 -5.10
C VAL A 121 9.94 -12.40 -5.28
N SER A 122 10.52 -11.99 -6.41
CA SER A 122 11.94 -12.22 -6.71
C SER A 122 12.86 -11.53 -5.70
N ILE A 123 12.61 -10.25 -5.39
CA ILE A 123 13.41 -9.55 -4.38
C ILE A 123 13.10 -10.06 -2.96
N ALA A 124 11.85 -10.38 -2.63
CA ALA A 124 11.51 -10.92 -1.30
C ALA A 124 12.22 -12.26 -1.02
N ALA A 125 12.32 -13.14 -2.02
CA ALA A 125 13.06 -14.38 -1.92
C ALA A 125 14.55 -14.11 -1.64
N LEU A 126 15.19 -13.25 -2.44
CA LEU A 126 16.59 -12.86 -2.22
C LEU A 126 16.80 -12.27 -0.82
N MET A 127 15.93 -11.35 -0.40
CA MET A 127 16.05 -10.67 0.89
C MET A 127 15.80 -11.61 2.08
N THR A 128 15.02 -12.67 1.87
CA THR A 128 14.86 -13.74 2.86
C THR A 128 16.17 -14.53 3.02
N GLU A 129 16.79 -14.94 1.92
CA GLU A 129 18.08 -15.65 1.94
C GLU A 129 19.21 -14.82 2.55
N LEU A 130 19.21 -13.51 2.29
CA LEU A 130 20.19 -12.58 2.85
C LEU A 130 19.88 -12.18 4.31
N ASN A 131 18.72 -12.56 4.85
CA ASN A 131 18.21 -12.11 6.14
C ASN A 131 18.18 -10.56 6.25
N VAL A 132 17.74 -9.90 5.19
CA VAL A 132 17.64 -8.44 5.08
C VAL A 132 16.17 -8.04 4.99
N VAL A 133 15.79 -6.97 5.68
CA VAL A 133 14.41 -6.47 5.62
C VAL A 133 14.12 -5.87 4.25
N PHE A 134 12.97 -6.25 3.72
CA PHE A 134 12.46 -5.75 2.46
C PHE A 134 11.07 -5.15 2.65
N ALA A 135 10.88 -3.89 2.25
CA ALA A 135 9.64 -3.14 2.43
C ALA A 135 9.01 -2.75 1.08
N SER A 136 7.92 -3.43 0.70
CA SER A 136 7.19 -3.16 -0.54
C SER A 136 6.26 -1.95 -0.46
N MET A 137 6.42 -1.02 -1.41
CA MET A 137 5.68 0.25 -1.47
C MET A 137 4.56 0.30 -2.51
N VAL A 138 4.62 -0.44 -3.62
CA VAL A 138 3.60 -0.31 -4.70
C VAL A 138 2.93 -1.63 -5.04
N GLY A 139 3.64 -2.76 -4.90
CA GLY A 139 3.10 -4.05 -5.29
C GLY A 139 2.86 -4.98 -4.11
N THR A 140 1.69 -5.60 -4.06
CA THR A 140 1.50 -6.79 -3.23
C THR A 140 1.08 -7.98 -4.06
N ASP A 141 1.92 -9.01 -4.08
CA ASP A 141 1.49 -10.36 -4.40
C ASP A 141 0.91 -11.01 -3.12
N SER A 142 -0.10 -11.87 -3.26
CA SER A 142 -0.61 -12.65 -2.14
C SER A 142 0.46 -13.55 -1.49
N ARG A 143 1.44 -14.02 -2.29
CA ARG A 143 2.55 -14.87 -1.87
C ARG A 143 3.46 -14.17 -0.88
N ILE A 144 3.80 -12.89 -1.05
CA ILE A 144 4.66 -12.16 -0.11
C ILE A 144 4.00 -11.89 1.26
N SER A 145 2.70 -12.19 1.38
CA SER A 145 2.00 -12.17 2.66
C SER A 145 2.26 -13.43 3.49
N ASP A 146 2.78 -14.51 2.90
CA ASP A 146 3.22 -15.71 3.60
C ASP A 146 4.54 -15.43 4.35
N LYS A 147 4.46 -15.30 5.67
CA LYS A 147 5.62 -15.04 6.53
C LYS A 147 6.45 -16.28 6.85
N THR A 148 5.96 -17.46 6.46
CA THR A 148 6.78 -18.68 6.50
C THR A 148 7.76 -18.70 5.33
N ALA A 149 7.32 -18.26 4.15
CA ALA A 149 8.15 -18.15 2.96
C ALA A 149 8.97 -16.85 2.91
N PHE A 150 8.41 -15.71 3.34
CA PHE A 150 9.04 -14.38 3.25
C PHE A 150 9.06 -13.64 4.60
N PRO A 151 9.76 -14.17 5.63
CA PRO A 151 9.77 -13.64 6.99
C PRO A 151 10.36 -12.23 7.11
N THR A 152 11.26 -11.83 6.20
CA THR A 152 11.89 -10.49 6.22
C THR A 152 11.15 -9.44 5.39
N THR A 153 10.05 -9.82 4.74
CA THR A 153 9.28 -8.93 3.88
C THR A 153 8.15 -8.26 4.64
N ILE A 154 8.00 -6.94 4.48
CA ILE A 154 6.86 -6.15 4.93
C ILE A 154 6.28 -5.37 3.75
N THR A 155 5.02 -4.93 3.85
CA THR A 155 4.41 -4.09 2.83
C THR A 155 3.69 -2.92 3.48
N SER A 156 3.89 -1.74 2.91
CA SER A 156 3.17 -0.50 3.21
C SER A 156 2.40 0.00 1.99
N SER A 157 2.19 -0.88 1.01
CA SER A 157 1.62 -0.48 -0.28
C SER A 157 0.19 0.00 -0.13
N PRO A 158 -0.15 1.21 -0.60
CA PRO A 158 -1.54 1.64 -0.65
C PRO A 158 -2.32 0.79 -1.66
N THR A 159 -1.68 0.31 -2.72
CA THR A 159 -2.23 -0.49 -3.82
C THR A 159 -2.19 -1.98 -3.54
N GLN A 160 -2.61 -2.39 -2.34
CA GLN A 160 -2.55 -3.79 -1.92
C GLN A 160 -3.66 -4.63 -2.59
N HIS A 161 -3.31 -5.45 -3.58
CA HIS A 161 -4.26 -6.31 -4.31
C HIS A 161 -4.99 -7.31 -3.39
N VAL A 162 -4.29 -7.82 -2.36
CA VAL A 162 -4.91 -8.71 -1.36
C VAL A 162 -6.03 -8.01 -0.60
N VAL A 163 -5.81 -6.75 -0.25
CA VAL A 163 -6.78 -5.89 0.43
C VAL A 163 -7.98 -5.63 -0.48
N LEU A 164 -7.72 -5.26 -1.74
CA LEU A 164 -8.75 -5.06 -2.76
C LEU A 164 -9.63 -6.31 -2.92
N ILE A 165 -9.02 -7.49 -3.06
CA ILE A 165 -9.74 -8.76 -3.22
C ILE A 165 -10.56 -9.12 -2.00
N ARG A 166 -10.03 -8.91 -0.79
CA ARG A 166 -10.77 -9.15 0.45
C ARG A 166 -11.97 -8.21 0.58
N GLY A 167 -11.78 -6.93 0.27
CA GLY A 167 -12.85 -5.94 0.24
C GLY A 167 -13.92 -6.31 -0.79
N PHE A 168 -13.49 -6.67 -2.00
CA PHE A 168 -14.41 -7.08 -3.07
C PHE A 168 -15.16 -8.37 -2.72
N ARG A 169 -14.48 -9.36 -2.13
CA ARG A 169 -15.12 -10.58 -1.61
C ARG A 169 -16.21 -10.26 -0.58
N ALA A 170 -15.92 -9.37 0.37
CA ALA A 170 -16.90 -8.94 1.37
C ALA A 170 -18.09 -8.24 0.70
N LEU A 171 -17.84 -7.41 -0.31
CA LEU A 171 -18.88 -6.75 -1.10
C LEU A 171 -19.77 -7.78 -1.82
N LEU A 172 -19.18 -8.73 -2.56
CA LEU A 172 -19.93 -9.78 -3.25
C LEU A 172 -20.80 -10.57 -2.26
N ALA A 173 -20.26 -10.92 -1.10
CA ALA A 173 -21.00 -11.62 -0.06
C ALA A 173 -22.17 -10.80 0.50
N ALA A 174 -21.96 -9.50 0.76
CA ALA A 174 -23.00 -8.61 1.27
C ALA A 174 -24.21 -8.49 0.32
N TYR A 175 -23.96 -8.45 -0.98
CA TYR A 175 -25.00 -8.37 -2.01
C TYR A 175 -25.43 -9.75 -2.55
N LYS A 176 -24.90 -10.85 -1.99
CA LYS A 176 -25.16 -12.23 -2.43
C LYS A 176 -24.89 -12.47 -3.92
N TRP A 177 -23.90 -11.76 -4.46
CA TRP A 177 -23.46 -11.95 -5.84
C TRP A 177 -22.52 -13.16 -5.93
N THR A 178 -22.91 -14.15 -6.72
CA THR A 178 -22.19 -15.43 -6.84
C THR A 178 -21.59 -15.66 -8.23
N ILE A 179 -21.77 -14.73 -9.15
CA ILE A 179 -21.23 -14.80 -10.51
C ILE A 179 -20.69 -13.43 -10.84
N ILE A 180 -19.45 -13.39 -11.31
CA ILE A 180 -18.83 -12.17 -11.82
C ILE A 180 -18.20 -12.43 -13.19
N HIS A 181 -18.11 -11.40 -14.02
CA HIS A 181 -17.38 -11.45 -15.28
C HIS A 181 -16.27 -10.40 -15.29
N LEU A 182 -15.03 -10.84 -15.48
CA LEU A 182 -13.86 -9.97 -15.58
C LEU A 182 -13.58 -9.69 -17.05
N ILE A 183 -13.38 -8.42 -17.40
CA ILE A 183 -12.84 -8.03 -18.70
C ILE A 183 -11.44 -7.50 -18.44
N CYS A 184 -10.44 -8.22 -18.92
CA CYS A 184 -9.04 -8.03 -18.54
C CYS A 184 -8.20 -7.60 -19.73
N ASP A 185 -7.63 -6.40 -19.65
CA ASP A 185 -6.68 -5.91 -20.64
C ASP A 185 -5.29 -6.48 -20.37
N ASP A 186 -4.69 -7.06 -21.41
CA ASP A 186 -3.37 -7.71 -21.39
C ASP A 186 -2.32 -6.93 -22.18
N SER A 187 -2.61 -5.70 -22.59
CA SER A 187 -1.63 -4.86 -23.29
C SER A 187 -0.38 -4.58 -22.41
N GLY A 188 0.80 -4.40 -23.03
CA GLY A 188 2.08 -4.22 -22.31
C GLY A 188 2.15 -3.01 -21.36
N GLY A 189 1.24 -2.04 -21.51
CA GLY A 189 1.19 -0.82 -20.70
C GLY A 189 0.24 -0.86 -19.50
N VAL A 190 -0.44 -1.98 -19.24
CA VAL A 190 -1.50 -2.07 -18.21
C VAL A 190 -1.19 -3.06 -17.09
N ALA A 191 0.09 -3.22 -16.73
CA ALA A 191 0.55 -4.23 -15.78
C ALA A 191 -0.23 -4.27 -14.45
N TYR A 192 -0.62 -3.11 -13.90
CA TYR A 192 -1.47 -3.02 -12.70
C TYR A 192 -2.82 -3.74 -12.89
N TYR A 193 -3.51 -3.47 -13.99
CA TYR A 193 -4.82 -4.06 -14.29
C TYR A 193 -4.71 -5.55 -14.60
N ARG A 194 -3.64 -5.96 -15.28
CA ARG A 194 -3.33 -7.38 -15.52
C ARG A 194 -3.14 -8.14 -14.20
N ALA A 195 -2.36 -7.58 -13.28
CA ALA A 195 -2.09 -8.19 -11.97
C ALA A 195 -3.37 -8.31 -11.10
N ILE A 196 -4.24 -7.29 -11.12
CA ILE A 196 -5.56 -7.37 -10.46
C ILE A 196 -6.41 -8.48 -11.07
N CYS A 197 -6.51 -8.55 -12.40
CA CYS A 197 -7.27 -9.59 -13.06
C CYS A 197 -6.79 -10.99 -12.66
N ARG A 198 -5.48 -11.24 -12.74
CA ARG A 198 -4.87 -12.52 -12.34
C ARG A 198 -5.18 -12.85 -10.89
N SER A 199 -5.12 -11.86 -10.01
CA SER A 199 -5.40 -12.05 -8.59
C SER A 199 -6.88 -12.41 -8.33
N PHE A 200 -7.82 -11.88 -9.12
CA PHE A 200 -9.24 -12.27 -9.06
C PHE A 200 -9.51 -13.66 -9.65
N GLN A 201 -8.70 -14.11 -10.60
CA GLN A 201 -8.82 -15.43 -11.24
C GLN A 201 -8.29 -16.57 -10.37
N VAL A 202 -7.54 -16.29 -9.30
CA VAL A 202 -7.05 -17.32 -8.37
C VAL A 202 -8.25 -18.08 -7.77
N PRO A 203 -8.31 -19.43 -7.87
CA PRO A 203 -9.42 -20.21 -7.34
C PRO A 203 -9.69 -19.91 -5.86
N GLY A 204 -10.94 -19.58 -5.54
CA GLY A 204 -11.36 -19.24 -4.18
C GLY A 204 -10.95 -17.84 -3.68
N ALA A 205 -10.27 -17.02 -4.49
CA ALA A 205 -9.89 -15.66 -4.12
C ALA A 205 -11.09 -14.77 -3.80
N LEU A 206 -12.26 -15.04 -4.39
CA LEU A 206 -13.51 -14.32 -4.10
C LEU A 206 -14.50 -15.15 -3.27
N GLY A 207 -14.04 -16.24 -2.67
CA GLY A 207 -14.86 -17.19 -1.92
C GLY A 207 -15.35 -18.34 -2.79
N VAL A 208 -15.57 -19.49 -2.15
CA VAL A 208 -15.90 -20.77 -2.82
C VAL A 208 -17.25 -20.76 -3.55
N ALA A 209 -18.16 -19.86 -3.17
CA ALA A 209 -19.48 -19.72 -3.79
C ALA A 209 -19.49 -18.80 -5.02
N VAL A 210 -18.38 -18.09 -5.29
CA VAL A 210 -18.31 -17.13 -6.40
C VAL A 210 -17.69 -17.81 -7.62
N ARG A 211 -18.44 -17.82 -8.73
CA ARG A 211 -17.96 -18.24 -10.04
C ARG A 211 -17.39 -17.03 -10.78
N VAL A 212 -16.17 -17.18 -11.26
CA VAL A 212 -15.45 -16.13 -12.00
C VAL A 212 -15.40 -16.53 -13.47
N HIS A 213 -16.05 -15.74 -14.31
CA HIS A 213 -15.83 -15.75 -15.75
C HIS A 213 -14.84 -14.66 -16.10
N SER A 214 -14.04 -14.85 -17.14
CA SER A 214 -13.12 -13.81 -17.60
C SER A 214 -12.93 -13.84 -19.11
N GLU A 215 -12.74 -12.67 -19.67
CA GLU A 215 -12.35 -12.47 -21.06
C GLU A 215 -11.08 -11.61 -21.12
N ILE A 216 -10.08 -12.10 -21.84
CA ILE A 216 -8.82 -11.38 -22.06
C ILE A 216 -8.95 -10.60 -23.37
N ILE A 217 -8.65 -9.31 -23.31
CA ILE A 217 -8.59 -8.40 -24.44
C ILE A 217 -7.19 -7.80 -24.53
N ASN A 218 -6.82 -7.27 -25.69
CA ASN A 218 -5.60 -6.51 -25.85
C ASN A 218 -5.94 -5.17 -26.47
N SER A 219 -5.90 -4.09 -25.67
CA SER A 219 -6.26 -2.76 -26.16
C SER A 219 -5.31 -2.19 -27.21
N ALA A 220 -4.11 -2.77 -27.35
CA ALA A 220 -3.10 -2.38 -28.31
C ALA A 220 -3.15 -3.21 -29.61
N SER A 221 -4.10 -4.14 -29.76
CA SER A 221 -4.20 -4.96 -30.96
C SER A 221 -4.66 -4.18 -32.18
N SER A 222 -4.21 -4.62 -33.36
CA SER A 222 -4.76 -4.22 -34.66
C SER A 222 -5.28 -5.47 -35.38
N PRO A 223 -6.58 -5.56 -35.75
CA PRO A 223 -7.58 -4.50 -35.66
C PRO A 223 -8.02 -4.18 -34.22
N PRO A 224 -8.69 -3.02 -34.01
CA PRO A 224 -9.29 -2.68 -32.72
C PRO A 224 -10.26 -3.78 -32.25
N MET A 225 -10.35 -3.95 -30.93
CA MET A 225 -11.27 -4.90 -30.33
C MET A 225 -12.74 -4.53 -30.59
N ASP A 226 -13.57 -5.56 -30.82
CA ASP A 226 -15.02 -5.43 -30.91
C ASP A 226 -15.65 -5.39 -29.50
N VAL A 227 -15.90 -4.17 -29.02
CA VAL A 227 -16.43 -3.90 -27.67
C VAL A 227 -17.81 -4.51 -27.48
N ASP A 228 -18.68 -4.45 -28.49
CA ASP A 228 -20.06 -4.93 -28.41
C ASP A 228 -20.10 -6.45 -28.27
N ARG A 229 -19.23 -7.17 -28.99
CA ARG A 229 -19.08 -8.62 -28.83
C ARG A 229 -18.60 -9.00 -27.43
N VAL A 230 -17.61 -8.28 -26.90
CA VAL A 230 -17.07 -8.52 -25.54
C VAL A 230 -18.19 -8.30 -24.50
N LEU A 231 -18.92 -7.18 -24.61
CA LEU A 231 -20.05 -6.87 -23.74
C LEU A 231 -21.18 -7.90 -23.84
N GLY A 232 -21.50 -8.37 -25.05
CA GLY A 232 -22.50 -9.41 -25.26
C GLY A 232 -22.14 -10.72 -24.56
N ARG A 233 -20.87 -11.13 -24.61
CA ARG A 233 -20.37 -12.31 -23.87
C ARG A 233 -20.41 -12.10 -22.36
N ALA A 234 -20.01 -10.92 -21.89
CA ALA A 234 -20.10 -10.57 -20.48
C ALA A 234 -21.56 -10.62 -19.98
N ALA A 235 -22.49 -10.04 -20.74
CA ALA A 235 -23.93 -10.01 -20.44
C ALA A 235 -24.56 -11.40 -20.40
N ALA A 236 -24.10 -12.32 -21.25
CA ALA A 236 -24.58 -13.70 -21.26
C ALA A 236 -24.12 -14.48 -20.02
N ALA A 237 -23.01 -14.08 -19.41
CA ALA A 237 -22.40 -14.79 -18.28
C ALA A 237 -22.76 -14.19 -16.91
N SER A 238 -22.84 -12.86 -16.79
CA SER A 238 -22.99 -12.18 -15.50
C SER A 238 -23.68 -10.82 -15.62
N ARG A 239 -24.25 -10.37 -14.49
CA ARG A 239 -24.73 -9.00 -14.27
C ARG A 239 -23.74 -8.14 -13.48
N VAL A 240 -22.79 -8.77 -12.80
CA VAL A 240 -21.69 -8.10 -12.10
C VAL A 240 -20.45 -8.18 -12.99
N ILE A 241 -19.99 -7.03 -13.48
CA ILE A 241 -18.91 -6.93 -14.45
C ILE A 241 -17.77 -6.11 -13.85
N PHE A 242 -16.56 -6.64 -13.88
CA PHE A 242 -15.35 -5.94 -13.44
C PHE A 242 -14.46 -5.61 -14.64
N LEU A 243 -14.23 -4.32 -14.87
CA LEU A 243 -13.39 -3.79 -15.92
C LEU A 243 -11.96 -3.61 -15.37
N SER A 244 -11.08 -4.55 -15.69
CA SER A 244 -9.66 -4.48 -15.34
C SER A 244 -8.87 -3.96 -16.53
N MET A 245 -8.95 -2.65 -16.75
CA MET A 245 -8.37 -1.95 -17.90
C MET A 245 -8.12 -0.47 -17.58
N HIS A 246 -7.29 0.18 -18.40
CA HIS A 246 -7.04 1.61 -18.25
C HIS A 246 -8.29 2.46 -18.52
N MET A 247 -8.31 3.67 -17.95
CA MET A 247 -9.55 4.45 -17.83
C MET A 247 -10.18 4.92 -19.15
N PRO A 248 -9.42 5.44 -20.14
CA PRO A 248 -9.95 5.70 -21.47
C PRO A 248 -10.72 4.50 -22.07
N LEU A 249 -10.19 3.29 -21.93
CA LEU A 249 -10.87 2.09 -22.43
C LEU A 249 -12.10 1.74 -21.58
N ALA A 250 -12.03 1.84 -20.25
CA ALA A 250 -13.21 1.65 -19.40
C ALA A 250 -14.34 2.64 -19.77
N ARG A 251 -14.02 3.92 -20.06
CA ARG A 251 -15.00 4.89 -20.57
C ARG A 251 -15.63 4.41 -21.87
N HIS A 252 -14.82 3.95 -22.81
CA HIS A 252 -15.28 3.43 -24.09
C HIS A 252 -16.24 2.24 -23.92
N PHE A 253 -15.91 1.30 -23.03
CA PHE A 253 -16.81 0.19 -22.66
C PHE A 253 -18.13 0.68 -22.06
N MET A 254 -18.09 1.65 -21.16
CA MET A 254 -19.31 2.16 -20.54
C MET A 254 -20.23 2.88 -21.55
N VAL A 255 -19.67 3.61 -22.52
CA VAL A 255 -20.44 4.21 -23.63
C VAL A 255 -21.13 3.14 -24.47
N HIS A 256 -20.41 2.06 -24.84
CA HIS A 256 -21.01 0.94 -25.57
C HIS A 256 -22.06 0.19 -24.75
N ALA A 257 -21.82 0.01 -23.45
CA ALA A 257 -22.80 -0.56 -22.53
C ALA A 257 -24.08 0.28 -22.47
N LYS A 258 -23.95 1.62 -22.48
CA LYS A 258 -25.10 2.52 -22.54
C LYS A 258 -25.91 2.35 -23.82
N ARG A 259 -25.23 2.35 -24.98
CA ARG A 259 -25.87 2.15 -26.29
C ARG A 259 -26.54 0.79 -26.43
N SER A 260 -26.00 -0.22 -25.74
CA SER A 260 -26.54 -1.58 -25.69
C SER A 260 -27.59 -1.81 -24.59
N ASN A 261 -28.10 -0.75 -23.94
CA ASN A 261 -29.05 -0.83 -22.82
C ASN A 261 -28.57 -1.72 -21.66
N MET A 262 -27.25 -1.78 -21.44
CA MET A 262 -26.63 -2.52 -20.33
C MET A 262 -26.27 -1.61 -19.14
N THR A 263 -26.74 -0.37 -19.12
CA THR A 263 -26.57 0.57 -17.98
C THR A 263 -27.89 0.75 -17.20
N THR A 264 -28.73 -0.27 -17.20
CA THR A 264 -29.96 -0.35 -16.40
C THR A 264 -29.63 -0.76 -14.96
N ALA A 265 -30.66 -0.88 -14.12
CA ALA A 265 -30.53 -1.42 -12.77
C ALA A 265 -30.18 -2.92 -12.73
N ASP A 266 -30.18 -3.60 -13.88
CA ASP A 266 -29.89 -5.04 -13.97
C ASP A 266 -28.39 -5.33 -13.94
N TYR A 267 -27.54 -4.32 -14.14
CA TYR A 267 -26.09 -4.47 -14.24
C TYR A 267 -25.38 -3.61 -13.20
N VAL A 268 -24.24 -4.12 -12.73
CA VAL A 268 -23.33 -3.36 -11.87
C VAL A 268 -21.93 -3.48 -12.44
N TYR A 269 -21.30 -2.33 -12.71
CA TYR A 269 -19.94 -2.27 -13.21
C TYR A 269 -18.98 -1.85 -12.11
N PHE A 270 -17.82 -2.48 -12.12
CA PHE A 270 -16.70 -2.11 -11.27
C PHE A 270 -15.50 -1.78 -12.13
N CYS A 271 -14.69 -0.83 -11.69
CA CYS A 271 -13.32 -0.69 -12.16
C CYS A 271 -12.42 -0.35 -10.98
N SER A 272 -11.15 -0.77 -11.03
CA SER A 272 -10.15 -0.36 -10.05
C SER A 272 -9.30 0.77 -10.60
N TRP A 273 -9.05 1.81 -9.81
CA TRP A 273 -8.17 2.90 -10.19
C TRP A 273 -7.20 3.22 -9.05
N PRO A 274 -5.88 3.01 -9.23
CA PRO A 274 -4.96 2.95 -8.10
C PRO A 274 -4.78 4.32 -7.43
N ASN A 275 -4.44 5.32 -8.22
CA ASN A 275 -4.20 6.71 -7.82
C ASN A 275 -4.13 7.62 -9.05
N VAL A 276 -4.13 8.94 -8.83
CA VAL A 276 -3.83 9.93 -9.88
C VAL A 276 -2.32 10.00 -10.08
N SER A 277 -1.84 9.66 -11.28
CA SER A 277 -0.46 9.85 -11.70
C SER A 277 -0.38 10.06 -13.22
N PRO A 278 0.78 10.45 -13.78
CA PRO A 278 0.92 10.52 -15.24
C PRO A 278 0.60 9.18 -15.96
N SER A 279 0.90 8.05 -15.32
CA SER A 279 0.59 6.71 -15.83
C SER A 279 -0.86 6.29 -15.57
N PHE A 280 -1.52 6.94 -14.61
CA PHE A 280 -2.91 6.69 -14.22
C PHE A 280 -3.66 8.03 -14.19
N PRO A 281 -4.00 8.58 -15.37
CA PRO A 281 -4.64 9.89 -15.45
C PRO A 281 -5.96 9.90 -14.66
N GLU A 282 -6.34 11.10 -14.22
CA GLU A 282 -7.61 11.31 -13.52
C GLU A 282 -8.77 10.71 -14.30
N MET A 283 -9.62 9.94 -13.61
CA MET A 283 -10.83 9.42 -14.21
C MET A 283 -11.80 10.55 -14.55
N ARG A 284 -12.11 10.68 -15.84
CA ARG A 284 -13.09 11.65 -16.33
C ARG A 284 -14.06 10.97 -17.28
N TRP A 285 -15.35 11.15 -17.02
CA TRP A 285 -16.39 10.82 -18.00
C TRP A 285 -16.39 11.83 -19.15
N ARG A 286 -15.97 13.07 -18.88
CA ARG A 286 -15.92 14.17 -19.85
C ARG A 286 -14.55 14.26 -20.50
N MET A 287 -14.52 14.04 -21.81
CA MET A 287 -13.32 14.12 -22.65
C MET A 287 -13.41 15.22 -23.72
N GLY A 288 -14.56 15.88 -23.84
CA GLY A 288 -14.80 16.90 -24.87
C GLY A 288 -15.14 16.29 -26.23
N ASP A 289 -15.72 15.09 -26.25
CA ASP A 289 -16.17 14.41 -27.47
C ASP A 289 -17.70 14.26 -27.50
N ASP A 290 -18.23 13.82 -28.65
CA ASP A 290 -19.68 13.66 -28.86
C ASP A 290 -20.33 12.56 -27.99
N SER A 291 -19.52 11.73 -27.33
CA SER A 291 -19.98 10.66 -26.44
C SER A 291 -20.01 11.08 -24.97
N ASP A 292 -19.71 12.34 -24.63
CA ASP A 292 -19.71 12.84 -23.25
C ASP A 292 -21.06 12.68 -22.55
N THR A 293 -22.17 12.88 -23.27
CA THR A 293 -23.53 12.67 -22.74
C THR A 293 -23.78 11.19 -22.42
N ASP A 294 -23.45 10.30 -23.35
CA ASP A 294 -23.58 8.84 -23.14
C ASP A 294 -22.70 8.38 -21.98
N ALA A 295 -21.45 8.87 -21.92
CA ALA A 295 -20.49 8.54 -20.87
C ALA A 295 -20.99 9.02 -19.49
N TRP A 296 -21.53 10.24 -19.40
CA TRP A 296 -22.09 10.76 -18.16
C TRP A 296 -23.20 9.85 -17.61
N GLU A 297 -24.14 9.45 -18.46
CA GLU A 297 -25.23 8.57 -18.07
C GLU A 297 -24.72 7.17 -17.70
N ALA A 298 -23.80 6.61 -18.47
CA ALA A 298 -23.23 5.29 -18.25
C ALA A 298 -22.47 5.19 -16.92
N PHE A 299 -21.70 6.23 -16.58
CA PHE A 299 -20.88 6.26 -15.36
C PHE A 299 -21.69 6.24 -14.08
N ARG A 300 -23.00 6.52 -14.14
CA ARG A 300 -23.91 6.35 -12.98
C ARG A 300 -24.01 4.91 -12.51
N GLN A 301 -23.70 3.93 -13.37
CA GLN A 301 -23.68 2.50 -13.04
C GLN A 301 -22.26 1.96 -12.76
N LEU A 302 -21.24 2.82 -12.83
CA LEU A 302 -19.85 2.43 -12.62
C LEU A 302 -19.41 2.74 -11.19
N LEU A 303 -19.11 1.69 -10.44
CA LEU A 303 -18.46 1.77 -9.13
C LEU A 303 -16.94 1.77 -9.32
N ILE A 304 -16.31 2.83 -8.85
CA ILE A 304 -14.87 3.01 -8.94
C ILE A 304 -14.26 2.64 -7.60
N ILE A 305 -13.41 1.61 -7.61
CA ILE A 305 -12.67 1.19 -6.43
C ILE A 305 -11.29 1.82 -6.50
N THR A 306 -10.99 2.70 -5.56
CA THR A 306 -9.69 3.36 -5.48
C THR A 306 -9.13 3.23 -4.08
N PHE A 307 -7.81 3.34 -3.98
CA PHE A 307 -7.14 3.42 -2.70
C PHE A 307 -7.21 4.86 -2.18
N GLU A 308 -7.19 5.02 -0.87
CA GLU A 308 -7.34 6.34 -0.27
C GLU A 308 -6.15 7.24 -0.62
N THR A 309 -6.37 8.21 -1.50
CA THR A 309 -5.34 9.17 -1.97
C THR A 309 -5.44 10.55 -1.31
N TYR A 310 -6.48 10.79 -0.50
CA TYR A 310 -6.85 12.13 -0.01
C TYR A 310 -6.08 12.63 1.21
N ARG A 311 -4.79 12.35 1.31
CA ARG A 311 -4.01 12.87 2.44
C ARG A 311 -2.85 13.70 1.93
N SER A 312 -2.60 14.80 2.62
CA SER A 312 -1.53 15.72 2.28
C SER A 312 -0.36 15.43 3.20
N LEU A 313 0.87 15.42 2.66
CA LEU A 313 2.06 15.59 3.48
C LEU A 313 1.94 16.89 4.30
N PRO A 314 2.58 16.97 5.48
CA PRO A 314 2.87 18.25 6.10
C PRO A 314 3.51 19.18 5.07
N LEU A 315 3.12 20.46 5.06
CA LEU A 315 3.54 21.43 4.04
C LEU A 315 5.06 21.48 3.84
N GLN A 316 5.83 21.33 4.93
CA GLN A 316 7.29 21.33 4.90
C GLN A 316 7.86 20.11 4.16
N ASP A 317 7.27 18.93 4.37
CA ASP A 317 7.72 17.69 3.75
C ASP A 317 7.33 17.65 2.26
N ASP A 318 6.16 18.19 1.90
CA ASP A 318 5.76 18.36 0.49
C ASP A 318 6.70 19.33 -0.24
N ALA A 319 6.99 20.49 0.37
CA ALA A 319 7.93 21.46 -0.19
C ALA A 319 9.33 20.88 -0.35
N PHE A 320 9.81 20.12 0.65
CA PHE A 320 11.09 19.43 0.58
C PHE A 320 11.10 18.40 -0.57
N ALA A 321 10.11 17.51 -0.63
CA ALA A 321 10.03 16.47 -1.65
C ALA A 321 9.99 17.09 -3.07
N ARG A 322 9.20 18.15 -3.28
CA ARG A 322 9.14 18.87 -4.57
C ARG A 322 10.48 19.51 -4.94
N ASN A 323 11.10 20.23 -4.00
CA ASN A 323 12.37 20.90 -4.25
C ASN A 323 13.49 19.89 -4.53
N ARG A 324 13.50 18.79 -3.78
CA ARG A 324 14.47 17.70 -3.94
C ARG A 324 14.27 16.96 -5.27
N SER A 325 13.04 16.62 -5.64
CA SER A 325 12.70 16.07 -6.96
C SER A 325 13.20 16.98 -8.10
N ALA A 326 12.97 18.29 -7.99
CA ALA A 326 13.38 19.25 -9.01
C ALA A 326 14.92 19.31 -9.14
N ASN A 327 15.62 19.46 -8.01
CA ASN A 327 17.06 19.74 -8.02
C ASN A 327 17.92 18.49 -8.20
N ALA A 328 17.55 17.35 -7.60
CA ALA A 328 18.37 16.14 -7.61
C ALA A 328 17.93 15.14 -8.69
N TYR A 329 16.67 15.18 -9.13
CA TYR A 329 16.09 14.19 -10.05
C TYR A 329 15.57 14.79 -11.36
N ASN A 330 15.69 16.10 -11.55
CA ASN A 330 15.16 16.83 -12.70
C ASN A 330 13.68 16.49 -12.96
N TYR A 331 12.88 16.49 -11.89
CA TYR A 331 11.47 16.14 -11.92
C TYR A 331 10.62 17.21 -11.23
N THR A 332 9.66 17.74 -11.98
CA THR A 332 8.68 18.70 -11.48
C THR A 332 7.30 18.04 -11.43
N TYR A 333 6.68 18.10 -10.26
CA TYR A 333 5.31 17.65 -10.09
C TYR A 333 4.35 18.58 -10.84
N GLY A 334 3.36 18.02 -11.53
CA GLY A 334 2.27 18.82 -12.10
C GLY A 334 1.48 19.57 -11.02
N GLN A 335 0.79 20.65 -11.38
CA GLN A 335 0.00 21.46 -10.43
C GLN A 335 -1.06 20.64 -9.67
N THR A 336 -1.61 19.60 -10.31
CA THR A 336 -2.59 18.68 -9.71
C THR A 336 -1.96 17.47 -9.05
N GLN A 337 -0.65 17.26 -9.22
CA GLN A 337 0.06 16.11 -8.69
C GLN A 337 0.54 16.39 -7.26
N ARG A 338 0.11 15.55 -6.32
CA ARG A 338 0.56 15.58 -4.92
C ARG A 338 1.79 14.70 -4.74
N ALA A 339 2.76 15.14 -3.92
CA ALA A 339 4.03 14.46 -3.81
C ALA A 339 3.92 13.10 -3.10
N ILE A 340 3.18 13.01 -1.98
CA ILE A 340 2.78 11.77 -1.24
C ILE A 340 1.72 12.15 -0.17
N SER A 341 1.19 11.19 0.59
CA SER A 341 -0.03 11.29 1.44
C SER A 341 0.06 10.40 2.70
N TRP A 342 -0.17 10.93 3.93
CA TRP A 342 -0.14 10.17 5.21
C TRP A 342 -1.47 10.19 6.00
N ILE A 343 -1.75 9.11 6.75
CA ILE A 343 -3.05 8.73 7.36
C ILE A 343 -3.84 9.83 8.09
N ASN A 344 -3.21 10.80 8.77
CA ASN A 344 -3.93 11.79 9.60
C ASN A 344 -3.34 13.22 9.61
N GLY A 345 -2.49 13.60 8.66
CA GLY A 345 -1.81 14.92 8.66
C GLY A 345 -0.86 15.17 9.84
N ILE A 346 -0.75 14.20 10.76
CA ILE A 346 0.15 14.18 11.91
C ILE A 346 0.88 12.81 11.83
N PRO A 347 2.22 12.76 11.72
CA PRO A 347 2.95 11.50 11.85
C PRO A 347 2.57 10.87 13.20
N PRO A 348 2.41 9.53 13.31
CA PRO A 348 1.98 8.91 14.56
C PRO A 348 2.74 9.50 15.74
N SER A 349 2.03 10.08 16.70
CA SER A 349 2.61 10.55 17.96
C SER A 349 2.90 9.34 18.86
N GLY A 350 3.75 8.46 18.35
CA GLY A 350 4.40 7.41 19.10
C GLY A 350 5.88 7.63 18.89
N MET A 351 6.56 8.16 19.91
CA MET A 351 7.94 7.72 20.09
C MET A 351 7.89 6.19 20.10
N PRO A 352 8.78 5.47 19.41
CA PRO A 352 8.98 4.07 19.74
C PRO A 352 9.34 4.08 21.23
N GLY A 353 8.38 3.62 22.05
CA GLY A 353 8.68 3.26 23.41
C GLY A 353 9.85 2.29 23.38
N VAL A 354 10.65 2.31 24.44
CA VAL A 354 11.79 1.43 24.65
C VAL A 354 11.34 -0.01 24.34
N CYS A 355 11.63 -0.44 23.11
CA CYS A 355 11.26 -1.67 22.37
C CYS A 355 9.77 -1.99 22.08
N GLY A 356 9.45 -2.22 20.79
CA GLY A 356 8.25 -2.93 20.30
C GLY A 356 6.98 -2.11 19.99
N PHE A 357 6.19 -2.55 18.99
CA PHE A 357 4.92 -1.92 18.53
C PHE A 357 3.67 -2.37 19.33
N ASP A 358 3.83 -3.14 20.40
CA ASP A 358 2.74 -3.71 21.19
C ASP A 358 2.65 -3.17 22.64
N GLY A 359 3.48 -2.17 22.98
CA GLY A 359 3.43 -1.49 24.28
C GLY A 359 3.84 -2.35 25.48
N LYS A 360 4.60 -3.44 25.27
CA LYS A 360 5.10 -4.30 26.34
C LYS A 360 6.60 -4.10 26.58
N SER A 361 6.99 -4.09 27.84
CA SER A 361 8.38 -3.94 28.29
C SER A 361 9.23 -5.14 27.87
N CYS A 362 10.44 -4.87 27.38
CA CYS A 362 11.42 -5.93 27.10
C CYS A 362 11.85 -6.68 28.37
N PRO A 363 12.01 -8.02 28.31
CA PRO A 363 12.67 -8.75 29.37
C PRO A 363 14.18 -8.53 29.31
N PRO A 364 14.87 -8.31 30.44
CA PRO A 364 16.32 -8.34 30.48
C PRO A 364 16.83 -9.79 30.36
N ARG A 365 17.87 -10.00 29.54
CA ARG A 365 18.61 -11.27 29.49
C ARG A 365 19.50 -11.41 30.73
N GLY A 366 19.36 -12.52 31.45
CA GLY A 366 20.45 -13.12 32.23
C GLY A 366 20.11 -13.68 33.63
N SER A 367 19.99 -15.02 33.69
CA SER A 367 20.45 -15.97 34.74
C SER A 367 19.84 -16.01 36.18
N SER A 368 19.25 -17.18 36.48
CA SER A 368 19.36 -18.00 37.72
C SER A 368 18.07 -18.26 38.51
N SER A 369 17.51 -19.47 38.31
CA SER A 369 17.27 -20.52 39.32
C SER A 369 15.88 -21.18 39.28
N ASP A 370 15.92 -22.50 39.08
CA ASP A 370 14.89 -23.40 38.56
C ASP A 370 13.71 -23.76 39.49
N VAL A 371 13.42 -22.97 40.52
CA VAL A 371 12.26 -23.25 41.40
C VAL A 371 11.00 -22.51 40.92
N TRP A 372 11.17 -21.41 40.18
CA TRP A 372 10.04 -20.62 39.67
C TRP A 372 9.43 -21.16 38.36
N ALA A 373 10.12 -22.06 37.66
CA ALA A 373 9.72 -22.51 36.31
C ALA A 373 8.37 -23.26 36.27
N ALA A 374 8.00 -24.01 37.30
CA ALA A 374 6.74 -24.77 37.32
C ALA A 374 5.52 -23.89 37.61
N VAL A 375 5.63 -22.95 38.55
CA VAL A 375 4.54 -22.03 38.91
C VAL A 375 4.36 -20.95 37.84
N ILE A 376 5.48 -20.41 37.33
CA ILE A 376 5.47 -19.47 36.21
C ILE A 376 5.02 -20.18 34.93
N GLY A 377 5.38 -21.46 34.71
CA GLY A 377 4.93 -22.24 33.56
C GLY A 377 3.41 -22.46 33.52
N ALA A 378 2.78 -22.78 34.66
CA ALA A 378 1.32 -22.91 34.74
C ALA A 378 0.60 -21.57 34.56
N ALA A 379 1.13 -20.49 35.16
CA ALA A 379 0.59 -19.15 35.00
C ALA A 379 0.77 -18.62 33.56
N LEU A 380 1.91 -18.88 32.91
CA LEU A 380 2.13 -18.57 31.51
C LEU A 380 1.26 -19.41 30.60
N GLY A 381 1.03 -20.69 30.90
CA GLY A 381 0.12 -21.53 30.13
C GLY A 381 -1.31 -20.96 30.12
N LEU A 382 -1.81 -20.52 31.27
CA LEU A 382 -3.11 -19.87 31.39
C LEU A 382 -3.16 -18.48 30.74
N LEU A 383 -2.10 -17.68 30.86
CA LEU A 383 -2.02 -16.36 30.23
C LEU A 383 -1.86 -16.45 28.71
N ILE A 384 -1.09 -17.42 28.22
CA ILE A 384 -0.97 -17.73 26.79
C ILE A 384 -2.30 -18.28 26.28
N GLY A 385 -2.97 -19.18 27.01
CA GLY A 385 -4.30 -19.68 26.63
C GLY A 385 -5.34 -18.56 26.56
N ALA A 386 -5.40 -17.70 27.56
CA ALA A 386 -6.31 -16.55 27.61
C ALA A 386 -6.00 -15.50 26.54
N GLU A 387 -4.72 -15.19 26.29
CA GLU A 387 -4.29 -14.27 25.23
C GLU A 387 -4.52 -14.87 23.84
N THR A 388 -4.32 -16.18 23.66
CA THR A 388 -4.60 -16.88 22.39
C THR A 388 -6.10 -16.88 22.12
N PHE A 389 -6.93 -17.15 23.14
CA PHE A 389 -8.39 -17.07 23.04
C PHE A 389 -8.88 -15.65 22.77
N ARG A 390 -8.29 -14.65 23.45
CA ARG A 390 -8.56 -13.22 23.20
C ARG A 390 -8.12 -12.81 21.80
N ARG A 391 -6.99 -13.30 21.29
CA ARG A 391 -6.52 -13.05 19.92
C ARG A 391 -7.42 -13.73 18.90
N VAL A 392 -7.91 -14.94 19.14
CA VAL A 392 -8.90 -15.59 18.26
C VAL A 392 -10.20 -14.79 18.23
N LEU A 393 -10.70 -14.33 19.38
CA LEU A 393 -11.90 -13.48 19.44
C LEU A 393 -11.68 -12.10 18.82
N ALA A 394 -10.54 -11.45 19.07
CA ALA A 394 -10.21 -10.15 18.51
C ALA A 394 -9.88 -10.21 17.01
N TYR A 395 -9.28 -11.30 16.54
CA TYR A 395 -9.04 -11.57 15.12
C TYR A 395 -10.34 -11.71 14.35
N VAL A 396 -11.39 -12.26 14.98
CA VAL A 396 -12.74 -12.33 14.40
C VAL A 396 -13.42 -10.95 14.37
N THR A 397 -13.12 -10.03 15.30
CA THR A 397 -13.82 -8.72 15.38
C THR A 397 -13.07 -7.51 14.81
N ALA A 398 -11.75 -7.57 14.65
CA ALA A 398 -10.92 -6.45 14.18
C ALA A 398 -10.84 -6.34 12.65
N TYR A 399 -11.26 -7.38 11.92
CA TYR A 399 -11.26 -7.38 10.45
C TYR A 399 -12.41 -6.57 9.81
N ASP A 400 -13.38 -6.09 10.61
CA ASP A 400 -14.65 -5.58 10.08
C ASP A 400 -14.75 -4.05 9.91
N ARG A 401 -13.74 -3.25 10.29
CA ARG A 401 -13.90 -1.77 10.33
C ARG A 401 -12.71 -0.95 9.82
N TRP A 402 -12.31 -1.19 8.58
CA TRP A 402 -11.24 -0.43 7.92
C TRP A 402 -11.64 0.15 6.57
N TRP A 403 -12.87 -0.09 6.12
CA TRP A 403 -13.43 0.55 4.94
C TRP A 403 -14.61 1.45 5.33
N HIS A 404 -14.62 2.65 4.76
CA HIS A 404 -15.76 3.55 4.77
C HIS A 404 -16.19 3.69 3.30
N LEU A 405 -17.39 3.25 2.97
CA LEU A 405 -17.97 3.54 1.66
C LEU A 405 -18.34 5.04 1.67
N SER A 406 -17.40 5.88 1.26
CA SER A 406 -17.70 7.30 1.04
C SER A 406 -18.54 7.39 -0.23
N GLU A 407 -19.77 7.90 -0.11
CA GLU A 407 -20.43 8.53 -1.25
C GLU A 407 -19.60 9.76 -1.62
N ASN A 408 -18.54 9.55 -2.39
CA ASN A 408 -17.90 10.66 -3.06
C ASN A 408 -18.94 11.21 -4.01
N LYS A 409 -19.56 12.32 -3.60
CA LYS A 409 -20.08 13.30 -4.52
C LYS A 409 -18.96 13.57 -5.53
N LEU A 410 -19.00 12.88 -6.66
CA LEU A 410 -18.38 13.31 -7.92
C LEU A 410 -19.08 14.60 -8.36
N VAL A 411 -19.14 15.59 -7.47
CA VAL A 411 -19.47 16.96 -7.80
C VAL A 411 -18.20 17.46 -8.45
N ALA A 412 -18.23 17.46 -9.78
CA ALA A 412 -17.42 18.39 -10.53
C ALA A 412 -17.52 19.74 -9.81
N ARG A 413 -16.42 20.22 -9.23
CA ARG A 413 -16.27 21.67 -9.07
C ARG A 413 -16.17 22.20 -10.50
N ALA A 414 -17.33 22.42 -11.11
CA ALA A 414 -17.43 23.39 -12.18
C ALA A 414 -16.98 24.71 -11.54
N HIS A 415 -15.83 25.24 -11.96
CA HIS A 415 -15.59 26.65 -11.81
C HIS A 415 -16.71 27.35 -12.56
N VAL A 416 -17.62 27.99 -11.82
CA VAL A 416 -18.83 28.65 -12.34
C VAL A 416 -18.48 29.88 -13.18
N GLU A 417 -17.21 30.25 -13.29
CA GLU A 417 -16.76 31.45 -13.99
C GLU A 417 -16.74 31.32 -15.53
N ASP A 418 -16.78 30.11 -16.10
CA ASP A 418 -16.73 29.93 -17.57
C ASP A 418 -18.11 29.78 -18.27
N VAL A 419 -19.22 29.86 -17.53
CA VAL A 419 -20.57 29.67 -18.11
C VAL A 419 -21.19 30.99 -18.61
N TYR A 420 -20.68 32.15 -18.19
CA TYR A 420 -21.28 33.44 -18.55
C TYR A 420 -20.75 34.08 -19.83
N THR A 421 -19.68 33.57 -20.44
CA THR A 421 -19.08 34.16 -21.66
C THR A 421 -19.63 33.62 -22.98
N TYR A 422 -20.41 32.53 -22.98
CA TYR A 422 -20.88 31.92 -24.24
C TYR A 422 -22.24 32.42 -24.74
N TYR A 423 -22.99 33.20 -23.96
CA TYR A 423 -24.33 33.68 -24.36
C TYR A 423 -24.37 35.13 -24.90
N HIS A 424 -23.24 35.84 -24.98
CA HIS A 424 -23.26 37.26 -25.39
C HIS A 424 -22.74 37.59 -26.79
N ASN A 425 -22.25 36.62 -27.57
CA ASN A 425 -21.77 36.86 -28.94
C ASN A 425 -22.50 36.03 -29.99
N ARG A 426 -23.81 36.29 -30.14
CA ARG A 426 -24.54 36.16 -31.41
C ARG A 426 -25.58 37.27 -31.51
N LYS A 427 -25.18 38.38 -32.12
CA LYS A 427 -26.04 39.25 -32.93
C LYS A 427 -25.37 39.45 -34.28
#